data_AF-A0A2M7WP70-F1
#
_entry.id   AF-A0A2M7WP70-F1
#
_cell.length_a   1.000
_cell.length_b   1.000
_cell.length_c   1.000
_cell.angle_alpha   90.00
_cell.angle_beta   90.00
_cell.angle_gamma   90.00
#
_symmetry.space_group_name_H-M   'P 1'
#
loop_
_entity.id
_entity.type
_entity.pdbx_description
1 polymer ?
#
loop_
_entity_poly.entity_id
_entity_poly.type
_entity_poly.pdbx_seq_one_letter_code
_entity_poly.pdbx_strand_id
1 'polypeptide(L)'
;MKHINRLVITGALLLAFALAGCASSKNTPSPAETAVKTKLSATINHSFDITWNTLIDYTLSSVFTIVNFNKSAGVITLSFGDSNAAAYINCGPFNATSAGVNYSGPYSSFLEQHAGAKLQGKMKVFVTELGPKQTLVKVNAQYLFNAPLTTPAEWAFHSGFSATVALTKEQKAAGGPQTRTCQPTYKAENAIMQAIKPLY
;
A
#
# COMPACT_ATOMS: atom_id res chain seq x y z
N MET A 1 31.33 55.16 -55.49
CA MET A 1 31.92 54.75 -54.20
C MET A 1 30.81 54.55 -53.17
N LYS A 2 30.79 53.37 -52.54
CA LYS A 2 30.07 52.95 -51.31
C LYS A 2 28.52 52.98 -51.27
N HIS A 3 27.94 51.83 -51.65
CA HIS A 3 26.77 51.22 -50.99
C HIS A 3 27.17 50.68 -49.61
N ILE A 4 26.44 50.97 -48.51
CA ILE A 4 26.19 50.12 -47.30
C ILE A 4 25.00 50.77 -46.53
N ASN A 5 23.77 50.23 -46.59
CA ASN A 5 23.15 49.26 -45.66
C ASN A 5 22.78 49.82 -44.26
N ARG A 6 21.50 50.20 -44.05
CA ARG A 6 20.83 50.26 -42.73
C ARG A 6 19.33 49.95 -42.86
N LEU A 7 19.03 48.80 -43.48
CA LEU A 7 17.83 48.04 -43.13
C LEU A 7 18.17 47.23 -41.86
N VAL A 8 17.18 46.89 -41.04
CA VAL A 8 17.29 46.13 -39.77
C VAL A 8 17.52 46.98 -38.51
N ILE A 9 16.53 47.79 -38.12
CA ILE A 9 16.23 48.05 -36.70
C ILE A 9 14.70 48.16 -36.54
N THR A 10 14.00 47.07 -36.88
CA THR A 10 12.57 46.92 -36.58
C THR A 10 12.38 45.49 -36.10
N GLY A 11 12.02 45.34 -34.82
CA GLY A 11 11.60 44.05 -34.25
C GLY A 11 12.58 43.43 -33.26
N ALA A 12 12.86 44.08 -32.13
CA ALA A 12 13.57 43.45 -31.03
C ALA A 12 13.27 44.09 -29.66
N LEU A 13 11.99 44.31 -29.30
CA LEU A 13 11.67 44.77 -27.93
C LEU A 13 10.35 44.25 -27.33
N LEU A 14 9.73 43.20 -27.92
CA LEU A 14 8.41 42.71 -27.47
C LEU A 14 8.33 41.17 -27.42
N LEU A 15 9.44 40.50 -27.12
CA LEU A 15 9.49 39.04 -26.99
C LEU A 15 10.25 38.59 -25.71
N ALA A 16 9.95 39.23 -24.57
CA ALA A 16 10.62 38.94 -23.28
C ALA A 16 9.66 38.52 -22.15
N PHE A 17 8.40 38.19 -22.43
CA PHE A 17 7.39 37.91 -21.39
C PHE A 17 6.75 36.51 -21.40
N ALA A 18 7.33 35.53 -22.11
CA ALA A 18 6.77 34.18 -22.20
C ALA A 18 7.55 33.08 -21.43
N LEU A 19 8.26 33.43 -20.35
CA LEU A 19 8.86 32.44 -19.44
C LEU A 19 8.03 32.31 -18.15
N ALA A 20 6.73 32.08 -18.30
CA ALA A 20 5.87 31.74 -17.19
C ALA A 20 5.94 30.23 -16.90
N GLY A 21 6.63 29.89 -15.80
CA GLY A 21 6.20 28.85 -14.88
C GLY A 21 6.42 27.38 -15.26
N CYS A 22 7.66 26.90 -15.20
CA CYS A 22 7.87 25.52 -14.74
C CYS A 22 7.64 25.51 -13.22
N ALA A 23 6.37 25.37 -12.81
CA ALA A 23 6.01 25.00 -11.45
C ALA A 23 6.58 23.60 -11.18
N SER A 24 7.83 23.56 -10.72
CA SER A 24 8.47 22.33 -10.29
C SER A 24 7.77 21.90 -9.00
N SER A 25 6.86 20.93 -9.09
CA SER A 25 6.30 20.29 -7.91
C SER A 25 7.47 19.74 -7.10
N LYS A 26 7.74 20.32 -5.93
CA LYS A 26 8.66 19.76 -4.95
C LYS A 26 8.06 18.47 -4.43
N ASN A 27 8.29 17.36 -5.15
CA ASN A 27 8.06 16.03 -4.61
C ASN A 27 9.23 15.74 -3.69
N THR A 28 9.07 16.09 -2.41
CA THR A 28 9.89 15.53 -1.36
C THR A 28 9.76 14.00 -1.46
N PRO A 29 10.88 13.26 -1.58
CA PRO A 29 10.84 11.81 -1.43
C PRO A 29 10.17 11.52 -0.08
N SER A 30 9.18 10.62 -0.08
CA SER A 30 8.60 10.16 1.19
C SER A 30 9.76 9.65 2.05
N PRO A 31 9.87 10.09 3.32
CA PRO A 31 10.85 9.50 4.24
C PRO A 31 10.70 7.98 4.18
N ALA A 32 11.83 7.25 4.16
CA ALA A 32 11.80 5.81 4.33
C ALA A 32 11.15 5.53 5.69
N GLU A 33 9.87 5.17 5.65
CA GLU A 33 9.06 5.00 6.86
C GLU A 33 9.60 3.75 7.56
N THR A 34 10.19 3.98 8.73
CA THR A 34 10.81 2.96 9.58
C THR A 34 9.85 1.78 9.73
N ALA A 35 10.25 0.60 9.26
CA ALA A 35 9.44 -0.60 9.38
C ALA A 35 9.01 -0.78 10.85
N VAL A 36 7.72 -0.57 11.12
CA VAL A 36 7.14 -0.84 12.43
C VAL A 36 7.43 -2.32 12.73
N LYS A 37 8.24 -2.59 13.76
CA LYS A 37 8.45 -3.95 14.27
C LYS A 37 7.17 -4.44 14.95
N THR A 38 6.15 -4.74 14.16
CA THR A 38 4.91 -5.36 14.65
C THR A 38 5.25 -6.79 15.07
N LYS A 39 4.91 -7.18 16.30
CA LYS A 39 5.02 -8.57 16.75
C LYS A 39 3.90 -9.39 16.11
N LEU A 40 4.21 -10.08 15.01
CA LEU A 40 3.28 -10.96 14.28
C LEU A 40 3.26 -12.38 14.87
N SER A 41 3.60 -12.50 16.16
CA SER A 41 3.64 -13.76 16.89
C SER A 41 3.41 -13.53 18.38
N ALA A 42 2.65 -14.40 19.02
CA ALA A 42 2.42 -14.38 20.46
C ALA A 42 2.34 -15.80 21.03
N THR A 43 2.87 -15.99 22.23
CA THR A 43 2.63 -17.18 23.04
C THR A 43 1.42 -16.92 23.92
N ILE A 44 0.48 -17.86 23.90
CA ILE A 44 -0.83 -17.82 24.54
C ILE A 44 -0.82 -18.81 25.71
N ASN A 45 -1.34 -18.40 26.86
CA ASN A 45 -1.39 -19.22 28.09
C ASN A 45 -2.65 -20.10 28.14
N HIS A 46 -3.05 -20.63 26.98
CA HIS A 46 -4.16 -21.54 26.80
C HIS A 46 -3.79 -22.72 25.89
N SER A 47 -4.59 -23.79 25.97
CA SER A 47 -4.42 -24.96 25.12
C SER A 47 -4.63 -24.62 23.64
N PHE A 48 -4.15 -25.52 22.79
CA PHE A 48 -4.33 -25.43 21.35
C PHE A 48 -5.81 -25.30 20.99
N ASP A 49 -6.68 -26.13 21.58
CA ASP A 49 -8.11 -26.15 21.25
C ASP A 49 -8.84 -24.84 21.61
N ILE A 50 -8.54 -24.26 22.76
CA ILE A 50 -9.15 -22.97 23.16
C ILE A 50 -8.70 -21.89 22.18
N THR A 51 -7.40 -21.80 21.92
CA THR A 51 -6.82 -20.80 21.01
C THR A 51 -7.38 -20.96 19.59
N TRP A 52 -7.46 -22.19 19.11
CA TRP A 52 -8.01 -22.54 17.80
C TRP A 52 -9.47 -22.11 17.67
N ASN A 53 -10.31 -22.48 18.63
CA ASN A 53 -11.72 -22.16 18.60
C ASN A 53 -11.94 -20.64 18.66
N THR A 54 -11.21 -19.92 19.52
CA THR A 54 -11.26 -18.44 19.57
C THR A 54 -10.92 -17.80 18.22
N LEU A 55 -9.90 -18.30 17.53
CA LEU A 55 -9.53 -17.81 16.20
C LEU A 55 -10.62 -18.12 15.16
N ILE A 56 -11.19 -19.32 15.17
CA ILE A 56 -12.29 -19.68 14.26
C ILE A 56 -13.50 -18.78 14.51
N ASP A 57 -13.95 -18.66 15.75
CA ASP A 57 -15.13 -17.85 16.13
C ASP A 57 -14.94 -16.36 15.76
N TYR A 58 -13.74 -15.82 16.00
CA TYR A 58 -13.40 -14.48 15.57
C TYR A 58 -13.43 -14.35 14.04
N THR A 59 -12.81 -15.27 13.31
CA THR A 59 -12.77 -15.17 11.84
C THR A 59 -14.16 -15.24 11.22
N LEU A 60 -15.04 -16.10 11.73
CA LEU A 60 -16.44 -16.22 11.26
C LEU A 60 -17.29 -14.96 11.52
N SER A 61 -16.93 -14.15 12.52
CA SER A 61 -17.65 -12.91 12.87
C SER A 61 -16.99 -11.64 12.34
N SER A 62 -15.90 -11.77 11.59
CA SER A 62 -15.08 -10.67 11.11
C SER A 62 -15.27 -10.39 9.61
N VAL A 63 -14.51 -9.43 9.08
CA VAL A 63 -14.40 -9.15 7.64
C VAL A 63 -13.56 -10.18 6.87
N PHE A 64 -12.95 -11.15 7.56
CA PHE A 64 -12.15 -12.21 6.92
C PHE A 64 -13.06 -13.29 6.34
N THR A 65 -12.67 -13.83 5.18
CA THR A 65 -13.25 -15.07 4.67
C THR A 65 -12.29 -16.22 4.91
N ILE A 66 -12.77 -17.32 5.50
CA ILE A 66 -11.97 -18.55 5.63
C ILE A 66 -11.89 -19.22 4.26
N VAL A 67 -10.67 -19.29 3.72
CA VAL A 67 -10.39 -19.98 2.45
C VAL A 67 -10.19 -21.48 2.70
N ASN A 68 -9.45 -21.81 3.75
CA ASN A 68 -9.18 -23.19 4.16
C ASN A 68 -8.71 -23.20 5.61
N PHE A 69 -8.90 -24.31 6.31
CA PHE A 69 -8.23 -24.58 7.58
C PHE A 69 -7.86 -26.06 7.70
N ASN A 70 -6.76 -26.33 8.39
CA ASN A 70 -6.36 -27.67 8.75
C ASN A 70 -5.98 -27.66 10.24
N LYS A 71 -6.87 -28.19 11.08
CA LYS A 71 -6.70 -28.22 12.53
C LYS A 71 -5.49 -29.05 12.95
N SER A 72 -5.29 -30.23 12.35
CA SER A 72 -4.14 -31.08 12.70
C SER A 72 -2.80 -30.45 12.30
N ALA A 73 -2.77 -29.64 11.25
CA ALA A 73 -1.58 -28.88 10.85
C ALA A 73 -1.45 -27.53 11.57
N GLY A 74 -2.46 -27.10 12.33
CA GLY A 74 -2.45 -25.81 12.99
C GLY A 74 -2.47 -24.62 12.03
N VAL A 75 -3.14 -24.72 10.87
CA VAL A 75 -3.14 -23.65 9.86
C VAL A 75 -4.56 -23.19 9.53
N ILE A 76 -4.78 -21.87 9.58
CA ILE A 76 -5.97 -21.21 9.05
C ILE A 76 -5.53 -20.28 7.92
N THR A 77 -6.15 -20.39 6.75
CA THR A 77 -5.93 -19.51 5.61
C THR A 77 -7.16 -18.62 5.43
N LEU A 78 -6.93 -17.32 5.46
CA LEU A 78 -7.93 -16.28 5.38
C LEU A 78 -7.70 -15.46 4.12
N SER A 79 -8.77 -14.91 3.55
CA SER A 79 -8.69 -13.83 2.58
C SER A 79 -9.32 -12.56 3.15
N PHE A 80 -8.77 -11.42 2.72
CA PHE A 80 -9.29 -10.08 2.98
C PHE A 80 -9.09 -9.22 1.75
N GLY A 81 -9.67 -8.03 1.74
CA GLY A 81 -9.63 -7.14 0.60
C GLY A 81 -10.98 -6.47 0.46
N ASP A 82 -10.96 -5.18 0.18
CA ASP A 82 -12.16 -4.35 0.07
C ASP A 82 -11.82 -3.11 -0.76
N SER A 83 -12.82 -2.30 -1.11
CA SER A 83 -12.67 -0.99 -1.79
C SER A 83 -12.05 0.11 -0.91
N ASN A 84 -11.19 -0.27 0.03
CA ASN A 84 -10.47 0.62 0.93
C ASN A 84 -9.05 0.09 1.18
N ALA A 85 -8.26 -0.02 0.12
CA ALA A 85 -6.87 -0.48 0.17
C ALA A 85 -6.03 0.36 1.14
N ALA A 86 -6.30 1.66 1.26
CA ALA A 86 -5.58 2.55 2.18
C ALA A 86 -5.68 2.13 3.66
N ALA A 87 -6.70 1.38 4.05
CA ALA A 87 -6.80 0.83 5.40
C ALA A 87 -5.84 -0.35 5.64
N TYR A 88 -5.33 -0.98 4.60
CA TYR A 88 -4.50 -2.18 4.68
C TYR A 88 -3.07 -1.92 4.20
N ILE A 89 -2.87 -1.03 3.23
CA ILE A 89 -1.59 -0.71 2.63
C ILE A 89 -1.34 0.81 2.63
N ASN A 90 -0.13 1.22 3.00
CA ASN A 90 0.34 2.60 2.89
C ASN A 90 1.23 2.75 1.66
N CYS A 91 0.78 3.51 0.66
CA CYS A 91 1.54 3.83 -0.55
C CYS A 91 2.02 5.29 -0.60
N GLY A 92 1.95 5.98 0.55
CA GLY A 92 2.24 7.39 0.70
C GLY A 92 1.12 8.31 0.19
N PRO A 93 1.26 9.63 0.43
CA PRO A 93 0.30 10.61 -0.03
C PRO A 93 0.45 10.89 -1.54
N PHE A 94 -0.64 11.38 -2.13
CA PHE A 94 -0.73 11.81 -3.51
C PHE A 94 -1.63 13.04 -3.63
N ASN A 95 -1.14 14.03 -4.37
CA ASN A 95 -1.89 15.22 -4.73
C ASN A 95 -1.94 15.29 -6.26
N ALA A 96 -3.13 15.47 -6.82
CA ALA A 96 -3.33 15.68 -8.24
C ALA A 96 -4.28 16.84 -8.46
N THR A 97 -3.83 17.80 -9.27
CA THR A 97 -4.64 18.93 -9.71
C THR A 97 -4.52 19.02 -11.22
N SER A 98 -5.58 18.61 -11.93
CA SER A 98 -5.70 18.69 -13.39
C SER A 98 -7.15 19.02 -13.78
N ALA A 99 -7.41 19.31 -15.05
CA ALA A 99 -8.75 19.61 -15.53
C ALA A 99 -9.69 18.41 -15.25
N GLY A 100 -10.59 18.57 -14.27
CA GLY A 100 -11.55 17.55 -13.85
C GLY A 100 -11.10 16.63 -12.71
N VAL A 101 -9.89 16.78 -12.16
CA VAL A 101 -9.41 16.01 -11.01
C VAL A 101 -8.77 16.94 -9.98
N ASN A 102 -9.38 17.02 -8.80
CA ASN A 102 -8.78 17.64 -7.61
C ASN A 102 -8.77 16.62 -6.49
N TYR A 103 -7.59 16.05 -6.22
CA TYR A 103 -7.41 14.97 -5.25
C TYR A 103 -6.26 15.27 -4.31
N SER A 104 -6.48 15.01 -3.01
CA SER A 104 -5.44 14.98 -1.98
C SER A 104 -5.77 13.85 -1.00
N GLY A 105 -4.85 12.89 -0.86
CA GLY A 105 -5.07 11.72 -0.02
C GLY A 105 -4.08 10.57 -0.27
N PRO A 106 -4.36 9.36 0.25
CA PRO A 106 -3.52 8.18 0.02
C PRO A 106 -3.45 7.78 -1.45
N TYR A 107 -2.26 7.44 -1.95
CA TYR A 107 -2.10 7.04 -3.36
C TYR A 107 -2.89 5.78 -3.73
N SER A 108 -3.02 4.83 -2.80
CA SER A 108 -3.85 3.63 -2.99
C SER A 108 -5.31 3.98 -3.24
N SER A 109 -5.87 4.92 -2.47
CA SER A 109 -7.24 5.42 -2.67
C SER A 109 -7.42 6.17 -3.99
N PHE A 110 -6.43 6.96 -4.43
CA PHE A 110 -6.46 7.57 -5.77
C PHE A 110 -6.58 6.50 -6.86
N LEU A 111 -5.78 5.44 -6.78
CA LEU A 111 -5.81 4.34 -7.75
C LEU A 111 -7.13 3.54 -7.69
N GLU A 112 -7.72 3.34 -6.52
CA GLU A 112 -9.04 2.70 -6.41
C GLU A 112 -10.12 3.55 -7.09
N GLN A 113 -10.15 4.86 -6.81
CA GLN A 113 -11.17 5.79 -7.30
C GLN A 113 -11.07 6.09 -8.80
N HIS A 114 -9.84 6.20 -9.32
CA HIS A 114 -9.60 6.72 -10.67
C HIS A 114 -8.97 5.70 -11.63
N ALA A 115 -8.50 4.55 -11.14
CA ALA A 115 -7.81 3.54 -11.94
C ALA A 115 -8.40 2.13 -11.81
N GLY A 116 -9.47 1.96 -11.03
CA GLY A 116 -10.08 0.65 -10.79
C GLY A 116 -9.16 -0.32 -10.04
N ALA A 117 -8.21 0.20 -9.27
CA ALA A 117 -7.30 -0.64 -8.50
C ALA A 117 -8.04 -1.45 -7.44
N LYS A 118 -7.50 -2.63 -7.10
CA LYS A 118 -8.08 -3.54 -6.11
C LYS A 118 -7.01 -4.19 -5.26
N LEU A 119 -7.25 -4.26 -3.95
CA LEU A 119 -6.43 -5.02 -3.03
C LEU A 119 -7.04 -6.40 -2.77
N GLN A 120 -6.23 -7.43 -2.91
CA GLN A 120 -6.53 -8.80 -2.48
C GLN A 120 -5.47 -9.25 -1.49
N GLY A 121 -5.90 -9.63 -0.30
CA GLY A 121 -5.06 -10.11 0.77
C GLY A 121 -5.29 -11.59 1.05
N LYS A 122 -4.22 -12.32 1.33
CA LYS A 122 -4.28 -13.69 1.88
C LYS A 122 -3.46 -13.74 3.15
N MET A 123 -4.01 -14.30 4.23
CA MET A 123 -3.33 -14.39 5.52
C MET A 123 -3.29 -15.83 5.99
N LYS A 124 -2.10 -16.27 6.42
CA LYS A 124 -1.90 -17.54 7.09
C LYS A 124 -1.74 -17.29 8.58
N VAL A 125 -2.58 -17.94 9.37
CA VAL A 125 -2.49 -17.99 10.83
C VAL A 125 -2.01 -19.39 11.19
N PHE A 126 -0.86 -19.48 11.84
CA PHE A 126 -0.30 -20.70 12.38
C PHE A 126 -0.58 -20.76 13.88
N VAL A 127 -1.08 -21.89 14.34
CA VAL A 127 -1.36 -22.22 15.74
C VAL A 127 -0.54 -23.45 16.06
N THR A 128 0.39 -23.36 17.01
CA THR A 128 1.32 -24.44 17.33
C THR A 128 1.25 -24.74 18.81
N GLU A 129 0.95 -25.99 19.16
CA GLU A 129 1.02 -26.43 20.55
C GLU A 129 2.48 -26.44 21.03
N LEU A 130 2.75 -25.75 22.13
CA LEU A 130 4.04 -25.79 22.84
C LEU A 130 3.96 -26.66 24.11
N GLY A 131 2.75 -26.87 24.62
CA GLY A 131 2.44 -27.76 25.75
C GLY A 131 0.95 -27.70 26.11
N PRO A 132 0.52 -28.40 27.17
CA PRO A 132 -0.92 -28.60 27.47
C PRO A 132 -1.74 -27.32 27.65
N LYS A 133 -1.09 -26.21 28.04
CA LYS A 133 -1.70 -24.89 28.23
C LYS A 133 -0.91 -23.77 27.57
N GLN A 134 -0.09 -24.11 26.57
CA GLN A 134 0.76 -23.14 25.92
C GLN A 134 0.68 -23.31 24.41
N THR A 135 0.32 -22.24 23.72
CA THR A 135 0.13 -22.24 22.27
C THR A 135 0.84 -21.05 21.65
N LEU A 136 1.58 -21.25 20.57
CA LEU A 136 2.17 -20.18 19.78
C LEU A 136 1.27 -19.86 18.59
N VAL A 137 0.91 -18.58 18.46
CA VAL A 137 0.23 -18.06 17.28
C VAL A 137 1.21 -17.23 16.46
N LYS A 138 1.25 -17.45 15.14
CA LYS A 138 2.01 -16.64 14.17
C LYS A 138 1.13 -16.23 13.01
N VAL A 139 1.28 -15.00 12.53
CA VAL A 139 0.48 -14.45 11.44
C VAL A 139 1.40 -13.98 10.30
N ASN A 140 1.04 -14.30 9.07
CA ASN A 140 1.72 -13.81 7.88
C ASN A 140 0.70 -13.50 6.78
N ALA A 141 0.65 -12.24 6.34
CA ALA A 141 -0.20 -11.80 5.25
C ALA A 141 0.62 -11.54 3.98
N GLN A 142 0.04 -11.95 2.86
CA GLN A 142 0.42 -11.58 1.50
C GLN A 142 -0.60 -10.56 0.99
N TYR A 143 -0.09 -9.48 0.41
CA TYR A 143 -0.85 -8.39 -0.19
C TYR A 143 -0.61 -8.42 -1.70
N LEU A 144 -1.70 -8.40 -2.46
CA LEU A 144 -1.72 -8.31 -3.90
C LEU A 144 -2.52 -7.08 -4.30
N PHE A 145 -1.83 -6.00 -4.64
CA PHE A 145 -2.48 -4.76 -5.07
C PHE A 145 -2.37 -4.62 -6.58
N ASN A 146 -3.50 -4.76 -7.28
CA ASN A 146 -3.59 -4.59 -8.72
C ASN A 146 -3.92 -3.13 -9.04
N ALA A 147 -2.97 -2.42 -9.63
CA ALA A 147 -3.02 -1.02 -10.01
C ALA A 147 -2.76 -0.87 -11.52
N PRO A 148 -3.78 -0.87 -12.38
CA PRO A 148 -3.63 -0.90 -13.84
C PRO A 148 -2.78 0.22 -14.46
N LEU A 149 -2.67 1.38 -13.79
CA LEU A 149 -1.89 2.53 -14.27
C LEU A 149 -0.40 2.48 -13.92
N THR A 150 0.11 1.33 -13.47
CA THR A 150 1.47 1.17 -12.95
C THR A 150 2.19 0.05 -13.69
N THR A 151 3.53 0.00 -13.63
CA THR A 151 4.32 -1.05 -14.29
C THR A 151 5.38 -1.60 -13.32
N PRO A 152 5.23 -2.86 -12.85
CA PRO A 152 4.12 -3.78 -13.14
C PRO A 152 2.79 -3.31 -12.54
N ALA A 153 1.67 -3.74 -13.12
CA ALA A 153 0.35 -3.42 -12.61
C ALA A 153 0.07 -4.11 -11.28
N GLU A 154 0.67 -5.28 -11.05
CA GLU A 154 0.49 -6.05 -9.83
C GLU A 154 1.65 -5.81 -8.85
N TRP A 155 1.31 -5.44 -7.62
CA TRP A 155 2.26 -5.16 -6.54
C TRP A 155 2.06 -6.23 -5.48
N ALA A 156 3.04 -7.12 -5.35
CA ALA A 156 3.02 -8.20 -4.37
C ALA A 156 4.02 -7.91 -3.23
N PHE A 157 3.55 -7.97 -1.99
CA PHE A 157 4.40 -7.86 -0.80
C PHE A 157 3.81 -8.62 0.38
N HIS A 158 4.62 -8.84 1.41
CA HIS A 158 4.25 -9.63 2.59
C HIS A 158 4.38 -8.80 3.86
N SER A 159 3.80 -9.27 4.96
CA SER A 159 4.02 -8.68 6.29
C SER A 159 5.53 -8.54 6.57
N GLY A 160 5.95 -7.34 6.97
CA GLY A 160 7.37 -7.04 7.21
C GLY A 160 8.16 -6.58 5.98
N PHE A 161 7.56 -6.58 4.78
CA PHE A 161 8.20 -6.16 3.54
C PHE A 161 7.41 -5.06 2.83
N SER A 162 8.09 -4.30 1.98
CA SER A 162 7.49 -3.31 1.10
C SER A 162 7.72 -3.68 -0.37
N ALA A 163 6.85 -3.21 -1.25
CA ALA A 163 7.04 -3.29 -2.69
C ALA A 163 7.26 -1.88 -3.25
N THR A 164 8.29 -1.71 -4.07
CA THR A 164 8.53 -0.47 -4.81
C THR A 164 8.36 -0.74 -6.29
N VAL A 165 7.52 0.05 -6.97
CA VAL A 165 7.38 -0.03 -8.43
C VAL A 165 7.66 1.30 -9.09
N ALA A 166 7.98 1.26 -10.38
CA ALA A 166 8.08 2.43 -11.22
C ALA A 166 6.69 2.94 -11.65
N LEU A 167 6.53 4.26 -11.65
CA LEU A 167 5.34 4.88 -12.24
C LEU A 167 5.46 4.94 -13.78
N THR A 168 4.32 4.99 -14.46
CA THR A 168 4.24 5.09 -15.93
C THR A 168 4.79 6.44 -16.43
N LYS A 169 5.10 6.54 -17.73
CA LYS A 169 5.68 7.77 -18.31
C LYS A 169 4.73 8.96 -18.17
N GLU A 170 3.44 8.71 -18.23
CA GLU A 170 2.35 9.70 -18.08
C GLU A 170 2.32 10.27 -16.66
N GLN A 171 2.52 9.42 -15.64
CA GLN A 171 2.60 9.85 -14.25
C GLN A 171 3.93 10.57 -13.92
N LYS A 172 5.02 10.20 -14.62
CA LYS A 172 6.32 10.89 -14.55
C LYS A 172 6.27 12.28 -15.19
N ALA A 173 5.54 12.42 -16.30
CA ALA A 173 5.38 13.68 -17.02
C ALA A 173 4.60 14.74 -16.22
N ALA A 174 3.77 14.32 -15.26
CA ALA A 174 3.07 15.18 -14.31
C ALA A 174 3.96 15.72 -13.17
N GLY A 175 5.29 15.55 -13.26
CA GLY A 175 6.25 16.00 -12.25
C GLY A 175 6.37 15.08 -11.03
N GLY A 176 5.59 14.00 -10.97
CA GLY A 176 5.51 13.04 -9.86
C GLY A 176 6.79 12.25 -9.56
N PRO A 177 6.89 11.58 -8.39
CA PRO A 177 8.03 10.73 -8.07
C PRO A 177 8.17 9.58 -9.08
N GLN A 178 9.41 9.18 -9.36
CA GLN A 178 9.72 8.15 -10.37
C GLN A 178 9.25 6.75 -9.97
N THR A 179 9.18 6.50 -8.66
CA THR A 179 8.78 5.23 -8.04
C THR A 179 7.82 5.49 -6.89
N ARG A 180 7.06 4.46 -6.53
CA ARG A 180 6.20 4.44 -5.35
C ARG A 180 6.43 3.16 -4.57
N THR A 181 6.49 3.31 -3.25
CA THR A 181 6.64 2.20 -2.32
C THR A 181 5.33 2.01 -1.55
N CYS A 182 4.78 0.81 -1.59
CA CYS A 182 3.66 0.40 -0.75
C CYS A 182 4.15 -0.56 0.34
N GLN A 183 3.57 -0.43 1.53
CA GLN A 183 3.86 -1.33 2.65
C GLN A 183 2.60 -1.65 3.46
N PRO A 184 2.58 -2.78 4.20
CA PRO A 184 1.47 -3.10 5.09
C PRO A 184 1.29 -2.05 6.20
N THR A 185 0.04 -1.74 6.50
CA THR A 185 -0.35 -1.01 7.74
C THR A 185 -0.44 -1.93 8.95
N TYR A 186 -0.38 -3.25 8.71
CA TYR A 186 -0.63 -4.33 9.68
C TYR A 186 -2.06 -4.42 10.21
N LYS A 187 -3.04 -3.71 9.61
CA LYS A 187 -4.44 -3.74 10.08
C LYS A 187 -5.00 -5.16 10.13
N ALA A 188 -4.77 -5.97 9.09
CA ALA A 188 -5.30 -7.32 9.00
C ALA A 188 -4.68 -8.25 10.06
N GLU A 189 -3.36 -8.22 10.20
CA GLU A 189 -2.61 -9.05 11.14
C GLU A 189 -2.94 -8.65 12.58
N ASN A 190 -3.00 -7.34 12.86
CA ASN A 190 -3.33 -6.83 14.19
C ASN A 190 -4.74 -7.22 14.61
N ALA A 191 -5.69 -7.34 13.68
CA ALA A 191 -7.04 -7.79 13.98
C ALA A 191 -7.04 -9.22 14.58
N ILE A 192 -6.23 -10.12 14.00
CA ILE A 192 -6.02 -11.48 14.54
C ILE A 192 -5.31 -11.44 15.89
N MET A 193 -4.23 -10.67 16.01
CA MET A 193 -3.47 -10.57 17.26
C MET A 193 -4.31 -9.96 18.40
N GLN A 194 -5.24 -9.07 18.09
CA GLN A 194 -6.17 -8.49 19.06
C GLN A 194 -7.22 -9.51 19.53
N ALA A 195 -7.71 -10.37 18.63
CA ALA A 195 -8.70 -11.41 18.97
C ALA A 195 -8.20 -12.39 20.05
N ILE A 196 -6.90 -12.70 20.04
CA ILE A 196 -6.27 -13.62 20.99
C ILE A 196 -5.66 -12.92 22.22
N LYS A 197 -5.67 -11.58 22.26
CA LYS A 197 -5.11 -10.82 23.39
C LYS A 197 -5.74 -11.13 24.75
N PRO A 198 -7.05 -11.43 24.88
CA PRO A 198 -7.65 -11.84 26.15
C PRO A 198 -7.17 -13.20 26.66
N LEU A 199 -6.47 -13.98 25.84
CA LEU A 199 -5.90 -15.29 26.17
C LEU A 199 -4.44 -15.21 26.64
N TYR A 200 -3.93 -14.01 26.90
CA TYR A 200 -2.57 -13.82 27.44
C TYR A 200 -2.54 -14.12 28.93
#